data_AF-D0NCF0-F1
#
_entry.id   AF-D0NCF0-F1
#
_cell.length_a   1.000
_cell.length_b   1.000
_cell.length_c   1.000
_cell.angle_alpha   90.00
_cell.angle_beta   90.00
_cell.angle_gamma   90.00
#
_symmetry.space_group_name_H-M   'P 1'
#
loop_
_entity.id
_entity.type
_entity.pdbx_description
1 polymer ?
#
loop_
_entity_poly.entity_id
_entity_poly.type
_entity_poly.pdbx_seq_one_letter_code
_entity_poly.pdbx_strand_id
1 'polypeptide(L)'
;MTRGVGTGRWLAPEVITGNRNYDQTSDIFALGVVMSELDTHMLPYEDARGAGGNPLADVAILQLVASGKLLPTFSSMCPAELHDLARRCMAFNPHERPTAVEVAFALRTLQKSGGFN
;
A
#
# COMPACT_ATOMS: atom_id res chain seq x y z
N MET A 1 20.96 13.15 0.37
CA MET A 1 20.92 12.10 1.42
C MET A 1 20.11 12.63 2.59
N THR A 2 18.82 12.33 2.68
CA THR A 2 17.95 12.73 3.80
C THR A 2 17.95 11.61 4.85
N ARG A 3 18.34 11.94 6.07
CA ARG A 3 18.32 11.02 7.22
C ARG A 3 16.86 10.69 7.58
N GLY A 4 16.43 9.46 7.31
CA GLY A 4 15.65 8.64 8.25
C GLY A 4 14.14 8.87 8.48
N VAL A 5 13.46 9.82 7.84
CA VAL A 5 12.01 10.07 8.11
C VAL A 5 11.14 10.19 6.84
N GLY A 6 11.70 9.95 5.65
CA GLY A 6 11.01 10.29 4.39
C GLY A 6 10.13 9.21 3.76
N THR A 7 10.34 7.91 4.02
CA THR A 7 9.75 6.85 3.15
C THR A 7 9.25 5.62 3.92
N GLY A 8 9.02 5.75 5.24
CA GLY A 8 8.57 4.61 6.05
C GLY A 8 7.17 4.09 5.68
N ARG A 9 6.27 4.96 5.22
CA ARG A 9 4.85 4.62 5.04
C ARG A 9 4.60 3.57 3.96
N TRP A 10 5.46 3.47 2.95
CA TRP A 10 5.34 2.46 1.88
C TRP A 10 6.01 1.13 2.22
N LEU A 11 6.65 1.02 3.38
CA LEU A 11 7.35 -0.20 3.77
C LEU A 11 6.35 -1.34 4.03
N ALA A 12 6.69 -2.50 3.50
CA ALA A 12 5.97 -3.73 3.78
C ALA A 12 6.13 -4.16 5.26
N PRO A 13 5.16 -4.88 5.84
CA PRO A 13 5.20 -5.31 7.24
C PRO A 13 6.51 -6.03 7.61
N GLU A 14 6.97 -6.94 6.76
CA GLU A 14 8.19 -7.71 6.97
C GLU A 14 9.45 -6.83 6.98
N VAL A 15 9.48 -5.75 6.18
CA VAL A 15 10.59 -4.80 6.16
C VAL A 15 10.60 -3.96 7.43
N ILE A 16 9.43 -3.52 7.90
CA ILE A 16 9.30 -2.75 9.16
C ILE A 16 9.77 -3.58 10.36
N THR A 17 9.42 -4.88 10.38
CA THR A 17 9.85 -5.79 11.46
C THR A 17 11.33 -6.16 11.42
N GLY A 18 12.07 -5.73 10.40
CA GLY A 18 13.50 -5.99 10.26
C GLY A 18 13.83 -7.39 9.77
N ASN A 19 12.91 -8.06 9.08
CA ASN A 19 13.21 -9.34 8.43
C ASN A 19 14.27 -9.11 7.35
N ARG A 20 15.40 -9.83 7.43
CA ARG A 20 16.53 -9.70 6.49
C ARG A 20 16.30 -10.36 5.15
N ASN A 21 15.22 -11.13 5.00
CA ASN A 21 14.88 -11.90 3.80
C ASN A 21 13.74 -11.25 3.00
N TYR A 22 13.57 -9.93 3.05
CA TYR A 22 12.61 -9.27 2.15
C TYR A 22 13.11 -9.40 0.70
N ASP A 23 12.18 -9.64 -0.22
CA ASP A 23 12.44 -9.87 -1.65
C ASP A 23 11.58 -8.92 -2.50
N GLN A 24 11.47 -9.17 -3.80
CA GLN A 24 10.64 -8.36 -4.70
C GLN A 24 9.18 -8.19 -4.26
N THR A 25 8.66 -9.04 -3.36
CA THR A 25 7.28 -8.92 -2.86
C THR A 25 7.09 -7.70 -1.96
N SER A 26 8.15 -7.15 -1.35
CA SER A 26 8.05 -5.88 -0.60
C SER A 26 7.81 -4.69 -1.53
N ASP A 27 8.37 -4.73 -2.75
CA ASP A 27 8.11 -3.72 -3.77
C ASP A 27 6.67 -3.79 -4.28
N ILE A 28 6.09 -5.00 -4.34
CA ILE A 28 4.67 -5.18 -4.68
C ILE A 28 3.76 -4.57 -3.61
N PHE A 29 4.09 -4.73 -2.32
CA PHE A 29 3.36 -4.07 -1.25
C PHE A 29 3.44 -2.55 -1.39
N ALA A 30 4.65 -2.01 -1.58
CA ALA A 30 4.87 -0.58 -1.77
C ALA A 30 4.09 -0.05 -2.98
N LEU A 31 4.02 -0.80 -4.08
CA LEU A 31 3.22 -0.46 -5.24
C LEU A 31 1.73 -0.38 -4.91
N GLY A 32 1.19 -1.30 -4.12
CA GLY A 32 -0.20 -1.24 -3.65
C GLY A 32 -0.47 0.00 -2.79
N VAL A 33 0.48 0.42 -1.97
CA VAL A 33 0.40 1.68 -1.22
C VAL A 33 0.42 2.89 -2.17
N VAL A 34 1.29 2.88 -3.19
CA VAL A 34 1.32 3.94 -4.22
C VAL A 34 -0.02 4.04 -4.97
N MET A 35 -0.69 2.93 -5.25
CA MET A 35 -2.02 2.98 -5.88
C MET A 35 -3.04 3.76 -5.04
N SER A 36 -2.97 3.67 -3.70
CA SER A 36 -3.83 4.44 -2.80
C SER A 36 -3.51 5.94 -2.81
N GLU A 37 -2.23 6.29 -2.87
CA GLU A 37 -1.75 7.68 -2.96
C GLU A 37 -2.16 8.30 -4.29
N LEU A 38 -2.07 7.55 -5.40
CA LEU A 38 -2.52 8.00 -6.71
C LEU A 38 -4.04 8.15 -6.80
N ASP A 39 -4.80 7.34 -6.07
CA ASP A 39 -6.26 7.44 -6.05
C ASP A 39 -6.75 8.64 -5.20
N THR A 40 -6.13 8.83 -4.03
CA THR A 40 -6.56 9.85 -3.07
C THR A 40 -5.89 11.21 -3.29
N HIS A 41 -4.74 11.25 -3.99
CA HIS A 41 -3.82 12.38 -4.07
C HIS A 41 -3.30 12.86 -2.69
N MET A 42 -3.36 12.00 -1.68
CA MET A 42 -2.95 12.27 -0.31
C MET A 42 -1.78 11.36 0.08
N LEU A 43 -1.03 11.74 1.11
CA LEU A 43 0.01 10.84 1.63
C LEU A 43 -0.65 9.56 2.18
N PRO A 44 0.00 8.38 2.06
CA PRO A 44 -0.56 7.16 2.63
C PRO A 44 -0.87 7.33 4.13
N TYR A 45 -2.04 6.84 4.55
CA TYR A 45 -2.52 6.91 5.94
C TYR A 45 -2.74 8.32 6.50
N GLU A 46 -2.79 9.36 5.65
CA GLU A 46 -3.00 10.75 6.09
C GLU A 46 -4.35 10.95 6.81
N ASP A 47 -5.34 10.14 6.49
CA ASP A 47 -6.66 10.10 7.11
C ASP A 47 -6.74 9.18 8.35
N ALA A 48 -5.68 8.43 8.66
CA ALA A 48 -5.69 7.51 9.80
C ALA A 48 -5.78 8.28 11.13
N ARG A 49 -6.76 7.90 11.97
CA ARG A 49 -7.01 8.51 13.28
C ARG A 49 -6.95 7.47 14.39
N GLY A 50 -6.42 7.88 15.55
CA GLY A 50 -6.48 7.08 16.77
C GLY A 50 -7.84 7.16 17.46
N ALA A 51 -8.01 6.42 18.57
CA ALA A 51 -9.28 6.36 19.31
C ALA A 51 -9.82 7.72 19.78
N GLY A 52 -8.96 8.73 19.96
CA GLY A 52 -9.33 10.09 20.33
C GLY A 52 -9.60 11.03 19.15
N GLY A 53 -9.62 10.54 17.91
CA GLY A 53 -9.84 11.36 16.71
C GLY A 53 -8.62 12.16 16.23
N ASN A 54 -7.48 12.05 16.91
CA ASN A 54 -6.23 12.70 16.50
C ASN A 54 -5.51 11.90 15.40
N PRO A 55 -4.77 12.56 14.49
CA PRO A 55 -3.90 11.90 13.52
C PRO A 55 -2.92 10.94 14.19
N LEU A 56 -2.71 9.77 13.58
CA LEU A 56 -1.70 8.84 14.07
C LEU A 56 -0.29 9.38 13.80
N ALA A 57 0.60 9.23 14.78
CA ALA A 57 2.02 9.49 14.59
C ALA A 57 2.65 8.41 13.69
N ASP A 58 3.71 8.77 12.97
CA ASP A 58 4.39 7.89 12.01
C ASP A 58 4.81 6.55 12.61
N VAL A 59 5.34 6.57 13.83
CA VAL A 59 5.72 5.35 14.56
C VAL A 59 4.52 4.43 14.83
N ALA A 60 3.35 5.00 15.12
CA ALA A 60 2.12 4.24 15.36
C ALA A 60 1.57 3.65 14.06
N ILE A 61 1.64 4.40 12.96
CA ILE A 61 1.30 3.90 11.61
C ILE A 61 2.17 2.69 11.28
N LEU A 62 3.49 2.81 11.41
CA LEU A 62 4.43 1.71 11.14
C LEU A 62 4.15 0.47 12.00
N GLN A 63 3.86 0.65 13.28
CA GLN A 63 3.51 -0.46 14.17
C GLN A 63 2.20 -1.16 13.77
N LEU A 64 1.20 -0.40 13.34
CA LEU A 64 -0.08 -0.98 12.89
C LEU A 64 0.06 -1.70 11.55
N VAL A 65 0.86 -1.15 10.62
CA VAL A 65 1.19 -1.83 9.35
C VAL A 65 1.98 -3.11 9.61
N ALA A 66 3.01 -3.05 10.47
CA ALA A 66 3.81 -4.21 10.87
C ALA A 66 2.99 -5.32 11.52
N SER A 67 1.87 -4.98 12.17
CA SER A 67 0.94 -5.96 12.77
C SER A 67 -0.23 -6.36 11.85
N GLY A 68 -0.26 -5.85 10.61
CA GLY A 68 -1.31 -6.15 9.62
C GLY A 68 -2.67 -5.54 9.94
N LYS A 69 -2.72 -4.55 10.84
CA LYS A 69 -3.95 -3.92 11.33
C LYS A 69 -4.34 -2.65 10.59
N LEU A 70 -3.45 -2.12 9.76
CA LEU A 70 -3.66 -0.89 9.02
C LEU A 70 -3.19 -1.05 7.58
N LEU A 71 -4.03 -0.59 6.67
CA LEU A 71 -3.77 -0.43 5.24
C LEU A 71 -4.25 0.97 4.84
N PRO A 72 -3.67 1.55 3.77
CA PRO A 72 -4.09 2.86 3.33
C PRO A 72 -5.51 2.78 2.77
N THR A 73 -6.23 3.89 2.89
CA THR A 73 -7.59 4.02 2.39
C THR A 73 -7.59 4.43 0.93
N PHE A 74 -8.72 4.19 0.29
CA PHE A 74 -9.00 4.64 -1.07
C PHE A 74 -10.21 5.57 -1.05
N SER A 75 -10.29 6.45 -2.04
CA SER A 75 -11.44 7.31 -2.25
C SER A 75 -12.69 6.47 -2.56
N SER A 76 -13.86 7.04 -2.32
CA SER A 76 -15.15 6.42 -2.70
C SER A 76 -15.34 6.32 -4.22
N MET A 77 -14.49 6.98 -5.00
CA MET A 77 -14.54 6.97 -6.47
C MET A 77 -13.57 5.96 -7.09
N CYS A 78 -12.75 5.30 -6.28
CA CYS A 78 -11.79 4.31 -6.76
C CYS A 78 -12.51 3.16 -7.48
N PRO A 79 -12.10 2.79 -8.71
CA PRO A 79 -12.61 1.61 -9.38
C PRO A 79 -12.40 0.36 -8.52
N ALA A 80 -13.44 -0.44 -8.35
CA ALA A 80 -13.42 -1.61 -7.47
C ALA A 80 -12.29 -2.59 -7.84
N GLU A 81 -12.03 -2.75 -9.13
CA GLU A 81 -11.00 -3.66 -9.63
C GLU A 81 -9.57 -3.16 -9.34
N LEU A 82 -9.36 -1.83 -9.32
CA LEU A 82 -8.09 -1.24 -8.93
C LEU A 82 -7.88 -1.40 -7.41
N HIS A 83 -8.93 -1.13 -6.63
CA HIS A 83 -8.92 -1.34 -5.18
C HIS A 83 -8.59 -2.80 -4.82
N ASP A 84 -9.23 -3.77 -5.49
CA ASP A 84 -9.00 -5.19 -5.25
C ASP A 84 -7.59 -5.64 -5.67
N LEU A 85 -7.06 -5.10 -6.77
CA LEU A 85 -5.67 -5.32 -7.15
C LEU A 85 -4.71 -4.79 -6.08
N ALA A 86 -4.91 -3.56 -5.62
CA ALA A 86 -4.08 -2.95 -4.60
C ALA A 86 -4.15 -3.73 -3.27
N ARG A 87 -5.34 -4.22 -2.88
CA ARG A 87 -5.50 -5.07 -1.68
C ARG A 87 -4.73 -6.38 -1.78
N ARG A 88 -4.70 -7.02 -2.96
CA ARG A 88 -3.86 -8.22 -3.19
C ARG A 88 -2.37 -7.89 -3.15
N CYS A 89 -1.96 -6.76 -3.72
CA CYS A 89 -0.58 -6.29 -3.63
C CYS A 89 -0.16 -6.06 -2.17
N MET A 90 -1.07 -5.57 -1.32
CA MET A 90 -0.84 -5.30 0.10
C MET A 90 -1.21 -6.47 1.03
N ALA A 91 -1.21 -7.71 0.53
CA ALA A 91 -1.41 -8.88 1.39
C ALA A 91 -0.34 -8.93 2.49
N PHE A 92 -0.75 -9.29 3.72
CA PHE A 92 0.17 -9.33 4.86
C PHE A 92 1.26 -10.38 4.65
N ASN A 93 0.88 -11.58 4.21
CA ASN A 93 1.81 -12.63 3.84
C ASN A 93 2.47 -12.28 2.49
N PRO A 94 3.81 -12.15 2.40
CA PRO A 94 4.50 -11.81 1.17
C PRO A 94 4.24 -12.80 0.02
N HIS A 95 4.03 -14.08 0.34
CA HIS A 95 3.79 -15.14 -0.65
C HIS A 95 2.38 -15.13 -1.26
N GLU A 96 1.45 -14.38 -0.68
CA GLU A 96 0.09 -14.20 -1.22
C GLU A 96 0.01 -13.02 -2.20
N ARG A 97 1.08 -12.24 -2.31
CA ARG A 97 1.14 -11.09 -3.21
C ARG A 97 1.37 -11.57 -4.65
N PRO A 98 0.71 -10.94 -5.64
CA PRO A 98 0.98 -11.23 -7.04
C PRO A 98 2.41 -10.83 -7.42
N THR A 99 2.95 -11.48 -8.44
CA THR A 99 4.20 -11.09 -9.08
C THR A 99 4.05 -9.76 -9.83
N ALA A 100 5.16 -9.06 -10.07
CA ALA A 100 5.15 -7.83 -10.85
C ALA A 100 4.52 -8.01 -12.25
N VAL A 101 4.72 -9.18 -12.86
CA VAL A 101 4.15 -9.52 -14.18
C VAL A 101 2.62 -9.62 -14.10
N GLU A 102 2.09 -10.27 -13.07
CA GLU A 102 0.64 -10.39 -12.86
C GLU A 102 -0.01 -9.03 -12.56
N VAL A 103 0.65 -8.20 -11.75
CA VAL A 103 0.17 -6.83 -11.49
C VAL A 103 0.13 -6.00 -12.77
N ALA A 104 1.21 -6.03 -13.56
CA ALA A 104 1.26 -5.31 -14.83
C ALA A 104 0.20 -5.80 -15.83
N PHE A 105 -0.05 -7.10 -15.88
CA PHE A 105 -1.11 -7.68 -16.71
C PHE A 105 -2.51 -7.22 -16.26
N ALA A 106 -2.77 -7.25 -14.95
CA ALA A 106 -4.03 -6.77 -14.38
C ALA A 106 -4.26 -5.29 -14.72
N LEU A 107 -3.28 -4.41 -14.48
CA LEU A 107 -3.37 -2.99 -14.81
C LEU A 107 -3.64 -2.73 -16.30
N ARG A 108 -2.97 -3.45 -17.20
CA ARG A 108 -3.23 -3.35 -18.65
C ARG A 108 -4.63 -3.80 -19.03
N THR A 109 -5.19 -4.76 -18.32
CA THR A 109 -6.55 -5.25 -18.53
C THR A 109 -7.55 -4.20 -18.09
N LEU A 110 -7.35 -3.60 -16.91
CA LEU A 110 -8.18 -2.50 -16.40
C LEU A 110 -8.16 -1.28 -17.33
N GLN A 111 -7.00 -0.91 -17.86
CA GLN A 111 -6.89 0.20 -18.82
C GLN A 111 -7.72 -0.03 -20.10
N LYS A 112 -7.82 -1.29 -20.56
CA LYS A 112 -8.61 -1.64 -21.76
C LYS A 112 -10.10 -1.70 -21.47
N SER A 113 -10.49 -2.12 -20.26
CA SER A 113 -11.89 -2.22 -19.84
C SER A 113 -12.49 -0.86 -19.45
N GLY A 114 -11.70 0.01 -18.81
CA GLY A 114 -12.11 1.33 -18.35
C GLY A 114 -11.87 2.41 -19.40
N GLY A 115 -12.34 2.19 -20.64
CA GLY A 115 -12.13 3.05 -21.81
C GLY A 115 -11.89 4.53 -21.49
N PHE A 116 -10.61 4.90 -21.33
CA PHE A 116 -10.15 6.28 -21.39
C PHE A 116 -10.22 6.70 -22.87
N ASN A 117 -11.42 7.04 -23.32
CA ASN A 117 -11.67 7.69 -24.61
C ASN A 117 -12.45 8.98 -24.37
#